data_AF-A0A936DQ01-F1
#
_entry.id   AF-A0A936DQ01-F1
#
_cell.length_a   1.000
_cell.length_b   1.000
_cell.length_c   1.000
_cell.angle_alpha   90.00
_cell.angle_beta   90.00
_cell.angle_gamma   90.00
#
_symmetry.space_group_name_H-M   'P 1'
#
loop_
_entity.id
_entity.type
_entity.pdbx_description
1 polymer ?
#
loop_
_entity_poly.entity_id
_entity_poly.type
_entity_poly.pdbx_seq_one_letter_code
_entity_poly.pdbx_strand_id
1 'polypeptide(L)'
;MPNLKSFAEKARFGALHVRRLAGFGPKPPVHDAEQAERAASVRLATPDTTHFSQAYCLNCGAVLVTPHCGDCGQARARRFDLMAVGSLAWASARQFEMSLVQGFLAVLKAPGTVAREFVLGARKRHVHPLTLLLTAIGLMLLVATQSRYLDTRDAQLTKAMELVRAYGNWSFSLGIVAILAATQSVLRWRQPFNITEHLVLGVYTHFLIICASALNLLPTLIWRDAAFLAAHKASSAWYMDGVEALLLMITCQQFFLLEWRKHWWRLVLAAAVFVIVKTALLRLYAVAIVKLVLAQLA
;
A
#
# COMPACT_ATOMS: atom_id res chain seq x y z
N MET A 1 -52.06 -20.10 72.65
CA MET A 1 -50.88 -20.57 71.90
C MET A 1 -50.80 -19.80 70.59
N PRO A 2 -49.62 -19.28 70.20
CA PRO A 2 -49.50 -18.10 69.32
C PRO A 2 -50.02 -18.33 67.90
N ASN A 3 -50.61 -17.27 67.36
CA ASN A 3 -51.55 -17.23 66.25
C ASN A 3 -50.85 -17.28 64.87
N LEU A 4 -51.19 -18.27 64.04
CA LEU A 4 -50.70 -18.46 62.65
C LEU A 4 -50.99 -17.28 61.69
N LYS A 5 -51.80 -16.29 62.08
CA LYS A 5 -52.10 -15.13 61.23
C LYS A 5 -50.93 -14.15 61.05
N SER A 6 -49.96 -14.10 61.95
CA SER A 6 -48.88 -13.10 61.87
C SER A 6 -47.76 -13.45 60.87
N PHE A 7 -47.63 -14.72 60.48
CA PHE A 7 -46.62 -15.17 59.51
C PHE A 7 -47.07 -15.00 58.06
N ALA A 8 -48.38 -15.15 57.77
CA ALA A 8 -48.91 -14.99 56.41
C ALA A 8 -48.93 -13.53 55.94
N GLU A 9 -49.03 -12.57 56.86
CA GLU A 9 -49.05 -11.13 56.55
C GLU A 9 -47.65 -10.58 56.23
N LYS A 10 -46.60 -11.08 56.90
CA LYS A 10 -45.20 -10.73 56.59
C LYS A 10 -44.72 -11.26 55.23
N ALA A 11 -45.24 -12.41 54.77
CA ALA A 11 -44.90 -12.96 53.45
C ALA A 11 -45.56 -12.19 52.28
N ARG A 12 -46.74 -11.58 52.50
CA ARG A 12 -47.43 -10.76 51.47
C ARG A 12 -46.82 -9.37 51.31
N PHE A 13 -46.25 -8.78 52.37
CA PHE A 13 -45.55 -7.49 52.27
C PHE A 13 -44.17 -7.59 51.59
N GLY A 14 -43.48 -8.73 51.70
CA GLY A 14 -42.21 -8.96 51.00
C GLY A 14 -42.36 -9.05 49.46
N ALA A 15 -43.44 -9.67 48.97
CA ALA A 15 -43.65 -9.88 47.54
C ALA A 15 -44.15 -8.64 46.78
N LEU A 16 -44.83 -7.69 47.46
CA LEU A 16 -45.29 -6.44 46.84
C LEU A 16 -44.23 -5.33 46.81
N HIS A 17 -43.18 -5.40 47.63
CA HIS A 17 -42.09 -4.42 47.59
C HIS A 17 -40.98 -4.74 46.59
N VAL A 18 -40.79 -6.01 46.19
CA VAL A 18 -39.80 -6.37 45.16
C VAL A 18 -40.29 -6.00 43.75
N ARG A 19 -41.61 -5.91 43.52
CA ARG A 19 -42.17 -5.58 42.19
C ARG A 19 -42.21 -4.08 41.86
N ARG A 20 -41.88 -3.19 42.81
CA ARG A 20 -41.90 -1.73 42.62
C ARG A 20 -40.49 -1.09 42.54
N LEU A 21 -39.43 -1.90 42.51
CA LEU A 21 -38.04 -1.42 42.33
C LEU A 21 -37.39 -1.84 41.00
N ALA A 22 -38.12 -2.54 40.12
CA ALA A 22 -37.65 -2.87 38.77
C ALA A 22 -37.84 -1.73 37.74
N GLY A 23 -37.93 -0.47 38.19
CA GLY A 23 -38.19 0.70 37.33
C GLY A 23 -37.23 1.88 37.52
N PHE A 24 -36.21 1.75 38.39
CA PHE A 24 -35.27 2.83 38.74
C PHE A 24 -33.81 2.41 38.63
N GLY A 25 -33.47 1.58 37.64
CA GLY A 25 -32.10 1.55 37.14
C GLY A 25 -31.83 2.85 36.37
N PRO A 26 -30.62 3.43 36.41
CA PRO A 26 -30.29 4.53 35.51
C PRO A 26 -30.61 4.08 34.08
N LYS A 27 -31.48 4.83 33.39
CA LYS A 27 -31.80 4.56 31.98
C LYS A 27 -30.44 4.53 31.26
N PRO A 28 -30.07 3.40 30.61
CA PRO A 28 -28.81 3.34 29.90
C PRO A 28 -28.76 4.52 28.92
N PRO A 29 -27.60 5.15 28.70
CA PRO A 29 -27.50 6.29 27.81
C PRO A 29 -28.15 5.93 26.49
N VAL A 30 -28.86 6.87 25.86
CA VAL A 30 -29.75 6.62 24.71
C VAL A 30 -29.08 5.77 23.61
N HIS A 31 -27.77 5.93 23.46
CA HIS A 31 -26.92 5.15 22.56
C HIS A 31 -26.85 3.65 22.88
N ASP A 32 -26.79 3.27 24.15
CA ASP A 32 -26.72 1.86 24.61
C ASP A 32 -28.08 1.17 24.48
N ALA A 33 -29.17 1.90 24.72
CA ALA A 33 -30.53 1.39 24.53
C ALA A 33 -30.82 1.15 23.05
N GLU A 34 -30.49 2.12 22.19
CA GLU A 34 -30.68 2.02 20.74
C GLU A 34 -29.81 0.93 20.12
N GLN A 35 -28.56 0.76 20.60
CA GLN A 35 -27.69 -0.35 20.19
C GLN A 35 -28.19 -1.72 20.65
N ALA A 36 -28.72 -1.83 21.88
CA ALA A 36 -29.30 -3.07 22.40
C ALA A 36 -30.57 -3.47 21.61
N GLU A 37 -31.39 -2.49 21.24
CA GLU A 37 -32.59 -2.70 20.42
C GLU A 37 -32.23 -3.06 18.96
N ARG A 38 -31.19 -2.45 18.39
CA ARG A 38 -30.61 -2.86 17.09
C ARG A 38 -30.06 -4.29 17.14
N ALA A 39 -29.35 -4.64 18.20
CA ALA A 39 -28.81 -5.99 18.37
C ALA A 39 -29.92 -7.04 18.55
N ALA A 40 -31.02 -6.69 19.23
CA ALA A 40 -32.18 -7.55 19.37
C ALA A 40 -32.95 -7.71 18.04
N SER A 41 -33.12 -6.63 17.27
CA SER A 41 -33.79 -6.69 15.96
C SER A 41 -33.00 -7.49 14.92
N VAL A 42 -31.65 -7.43 14.95
CA VAL A 42 -30.80 -8.30 14.12
C VAL A 42 -30.96 -9.78 14.49
N ARG A 43 -31.08 -10.12 15.79
CA ARG A 43 -31.27 -11.52 16.23
C ARG A 43 -32.59 -12.13 15.79
N LEU A 44 -33.61 -11.29 15.60
CA LEU A 44 -34.95 -11.71 15.15
C LEU A 44 -35.12 -11.58 13.62
N ALA A 45 -34.14 -11.00 12.92
CA ALA A 45 -34.21 -10.78 11.49
C ALA A 45 -34.13 -12.13 10.75
N THR A 46 -35.17 -12.42 9.97
CA THR A 46 -35.15 -13.55 9.04
C THR A 46 -34.52 -13.07 7.72
N PRO A 47 -33.53 -13.78 7.15
CA PRO A 47 -32.85 -13.36 5.93
C PRO A 47 -33.73 -13.64 4.69
N ASP A 48 -34.84 -12.91 4.58
CA ASP A 48 -35.75 -12.95 3.44
C ASP A 48 -35.46 -11.81 2.45
N THR A 49 -36.18 -11.79 1.33
CA THR A 49 -35.98 -10.76 0.29
C THR A 49 -36.33 -9.35 0.76
N THR A 50 -37.23 -9.21 1.73
CA THR A 50 -37.63 -7.89 2.26
C THR A 50 -36.55 -7.28 3.13
N HIS A 51 -35.80 -8.10 3.88
CA HIS A 51 -34.65 -7.69 4.67
C HIS A 51 -33.55 -7.05 3.81
N PHE A 52 -33.29 -7.60 2.62
CA PHE A 52 -32.27 -7.06 1.71
C PHE A 52 -32.76 -5.91 0.81
N SER A 53 -34.07 -5.69 0.70
CA SER A 53 -34.66 -4.61 -0.10
C SER A 53 -34.94 -3.31 0.69
N GLN A 54 -34.35 -3.15 1.87
CA GLN A 54 -34.57 -1.99 2.73
C GLN A 54 -34.06 -0.70 2.08
N ALA A 55 -34.77 0.41 2.31
CA ALA A 55 -34.40 1.73 1.81
C ALA A 55 -33.21 2.37 2.56
N TYR A 56 -32.66 1.68 3.55
CA TYR A 56 -31.51 2.10 4.35
C TYR A 56 -30.38 1.08 4.27
N CYS A 57 -29.16 1.55 4.51
CA CYS A 57 -27.96 0.75 4.51
C CYS A 57 -27.94 -0.20 5.72
N LEU A 58 -27.79 -1.50 5.49
CA LEU A 58 -27.74 -2.51 6.55
C LEU A 58 -26.50 -2.39 7.46
N ASN A 59 -25.46 -1.66 7.05
CA ASN A 59 -24.26 -1.40 7.87
C ASN A 59 -24.44 -0.16 8.77
N CYS A 60 -24.67 1.01 8.18
CA CYS A 60 -24.70 2.28 8.93
C CYS A 60 -26.11 2.81 9.23
N GLY A 61 -27.15 2.39 8.50
CA GLY A 61 -28.53 2.89 8.65
C GLY A 61 -28.87 4.12 7.81
N ALA A 62 -27.91 4.66 7.05
CA ALA A 62 -28.15 5.80 6.16
C ALA A 62 -29.12 5.45 5.02
N VAL A 63 -29.86 6.44 4.53
CA VAL A 63 -30.77 6.26 3.38
C VAL A 63 -29.98 5.85 2.13
N LEU A 64 -30.39 4.77 1.50
CA LEU A 64 -29.69 4.14 0.39
C LEU A 64 -30.31 4.54 -0.95
N VAL A 65 -29.78 5.62 -1.54
CA VAL A 65 -30.26 6.17 -2.82
C VAL A 65 -29.61 5.51 -4.03
N THR A 66 -28.34 5.09 -3.91
CA THR A 66 -27.59 4.44 -5.00
C THR A 66 -27.27 2.98 -4.65
N PRO A 67 -26.76 2.16 -5.60
CA PRO A 67 -26.31 0.80 -5.31
C PRO A 67 -25.19 0.72 -4.26
N HIS A 68 -24.54 1.84 -3.92
CA HIS A 68 -23.56 1.92 -2.84
C HIS A 68 -23.98 3.01 -1.84
N CYS A 69 -23.76 2.77 -0.55
CA CYS A 69 -23.98 3.76 0.48
C CYS A 69 -22.95 4.89 0.36
N GLY A 70 -23.41 6.15 0.33
CA GLY A 70 -22.53 7.32 0.31
C GLY A 70 -21.74 7.50 1.60
N ASP A 71 -22.29 7.07 2.72
CA ASP A 71 -21.71 7.33 4.05
C ASP A 71 -20.68 6.28 4.45
N CYS A 72 -20.95 4.99 4.21
CA CYS A 72 -20.06 3.89 4.62
C CYS A 72 -19.47 3.09 3.45
N GLY A 73 -19.86 3.38 2.20
CA GLY A 73 -19.33 2.71 1.01
C GLY A 73 -19.86 1.29 0.76
N GLN A 74 -20.71 0.73 1.63
CA GLN A 74 -21.26 -0.61 1.45
C GLN A 74 -22.10 -0.71 0.17
N ALA A 75 -21.80 -1.69 -0.68
CA ALA A 75 -22.70 -2.08 -1.77
C ALA A 75 -24.03 -2.61 -1.20
N ARG A 76 -25.15 -2.39 -1.90
CA ARG A 76 -26.47 -2.89 -1.49
C ARG A 76 -26.38 -4.39 -1.23
N ALA A 77 -26.67 -4.77 0.01
CA ALA A 77 -26.62 -6.16 0.43
C ALA A 77 -27.65 -6.97 -0.36
N ARG A 78 -27.23 -8.17 -0.78
CA ARG A 78 -28.10 -9.17 -1.38
C ARG A 78 -27.93 -10.47 -0.63
N ARG A 79 -28.95 -11.32 -0.67
CA ARG A 79 -28.85 -12.67 -0.10
C ARG A 79 -27.70 -13.42 -0.76
N PHE A 80 -26.86 -14.06 0.04
CA PHE A 80 -25.79 -14.91 -0.49
C PHE A 80 -26.40 -16.20 -1.05
N ASP A 81 -26.17 -16.43 -2.33
CA ASP A 81 -26.34 -17.73 -2.97
C ASP A 81 -24.97 -18.20 -3.53
N LEU A 82 -24.85 -19.48 -3.89
CA LEU A 82 -23.58 -20.04 -4.37
C LEU A 82 -23.08 -19.34 -5.64
N MET A 83 -23.98 -18.88 -6.51
CA MET A 83 -23.65 -18.12 -7.71
C MET A 83 -23.18 -16.70 -7.37
N ALA A 84 -23.73 -16.09 -6.32
CA ALA A 84 -23.33 -14.82 -5.77
C ALA A 84 -21.92 -14.94 -5.20
N VAL A 85 -21.62 -15.98 -4.42
CA VAL A 85 -20.25 -16.22 -3.92
C VAL A 85 -19.27 -16.42 -5.08
N GLY A 86 -19.61 -17.26 -6.07
CA GLY A 86 -18.77 -17.48 -7.24
C GLY A 86 -18.56 -16.20 -8.07
N SER A 87 -19.61 -15.42 -8.30
CA SER A 87 -19.53 -14.15 -9.04
C SER A 87 -18.78 -13.06 -8.26
N LEU A 88 -18.91 -13.00 -6.94
CA LEU A 88 -18.11 -12.09 -6.11
C LEU A 88 -16.64 -12.49 -6.16
N ALA A 89 -16.32 -13.76 -5.94
CA ALA A 89 -14.94 -14.26 -5.98
C ALA A 89 -14.29 -14.03 -7.36
N TRP A 90 -15.00 -14.38 -8.43
CA TRP A 90 -14.54 -14.17 -9.80
C TRP A 90 -14.39 -12.68 -10.15
N ALA A 91 -15.37 -11.86 -9.78
CA ALA A 91 -15.29 -10.42 -10.01
C ALA A 91 -14.13 -9.79 -9.23
N SER A 92 -13.95 -10.16 -7.95
CA SER A 92 -12.84 -9.68 -7.13
C SER A 92 -11.48 -10.11 -7.69
N ALA A 93 -11.32 -11.39 -8.06
CA ALA A 93 -10.08 -11.90 -8.64
C ALA A 93 -9.75 -11.22 -9.98
N ARG A 94 -10.71 -11.17 -10.90
CA ARG A 94 -10.52 -10.58 -12.23
C ARG A 94 -10.32 -9.08 -12.16
N GLN A 95 -11.06 -8.38 -11.31
CA GLN A 95 -10.90 -6.93 -11.10
C GLN A 95 -9.54 -6.64 -10.48
N PHE A 96 -9.05 -7.47 -9.55
CA PHE A 96 -7.73 -7.34 -8.96
C PHE A 96 -6.62 -7.51 -10.02
N GLU A 97 -6.63 -8.61 -10.77
CA GLU A 97 -5.61 -8.88 -11.79
C GLU A 97 -5.60 -7.83 -12.91
N MET A 98 -6.77 -7.47 -13.43
CA MET A 98 -6.86 -6.52 -14.54
C MET A 98 -6.55 -5.09 -14.11
N SER A 99 -6.95 -4.67 -12.91
CA SER A 99 -6.64 -3.32 -12.40
C SER A 99 -5.15 -3.14 -12.14
N LEU A 100 -4.46 -4.17 -11.64
CA LEU A 100 -3.00 -4.14 -11.46
C LEU A 100 -2.27 -4.05 -12.82
N VAL A 101 -2.64 -4.87 -13.80
CA VAL A 101 -2.03 -4.83 -15.14
C VAL A 101 -2.31 -3.51 -15.84
N GLN A 102 -3.54 -3.02 -15.80
CA GLN A 102 -3.92 -1.73 -16.39
C GLN A 102 -3.20 -0.56 -15.69
N GLY A 103 -3.11 -0.59 -14.35
CA GLY A 103 -2.36 0.39 -13.57
C GLY A 103 -0.88 0.37 -13.92
N PHE A 104 -0.27 -0.81 -14.00
CA PHE A 104 1.12 -1.00 -14.41
C PHE A 104 1.39 -0.40 -15.80
N LEU A 105 0.56 -0.73 -16.79
CA LEU A 105 0.66 -0.20 -18.15
C LEU A 105 0.43 1.32 -18.21
N ALA A 106 -0.50 1.85 -17.41
CA ALA A 106 -0.75 3.29 -17.34
C ALA A 106 0.47 4.04 -16.80
N VAL A 107 1.10 3.53 -15.73
CA VAL A 107 2.30 4.13 -15.15
C VAL A 107 3.49 4.01 -16.10
N LEU A 108 3.66 2.91 -16.83
CA LEU A 108 4.73 2.80 -17.84
C LEU A 108 4.59 3.84 -18.97
N LYS A 109 3.36 4.19 -19.36
CA LYS A 109 3.10 5.13 -20.45
C LYS A 109 3.26 6.59 -20.02
N ALA A 110 2.73 6.95 -18.85
CA ALA A 110 2.67 8.34 -18.39
C ALA A 110 2.81 8.43 -16.85
N PRO A 111 3.97 8.07 -16.30
CA PRO A 111 4.16 7.91 -14.86
C PRO A 111 3.97 9.19 -14.06
N GLY A 112 4.49 10.33 -14.56
CA GLY A 112 4.36 11.60 -13.86
C GLY A 112 2.94 12.15 -13.94
N THR A 113 2.23 11.89 -15.05
CA THR A 113 0.81 12.24 -15.18
C THR A 113 -0.05 11.42 -14.22
N VAL A 114 0.19 10.10 -14.11
CA VAL A 114 -0.52 9.25 -13.15
C VAL A 114 -0.27 9.70 -11.72
N ALA A 115 1.00 9.96 -11.35
CA ALA A 115 1.35 10.49 -10.04
C ALA A 115 0.65 11.84 -9.75
N ARG A 116 0.58 12.72 -10.76
CA ARG A 116 -0.08 14.02 -10.66
C ARG A 116 -1.59 13.87 -10.45
N GLU A 117 -2.25 13.06 -11.26
CA GLU A 117 -3.69 12.81 -11.13
C GLU A 117 -4.03 12.17 -9.78
N PHE A 118 -3.19 11.26 -9.29
CA PHE A 118 -3.36 10.63 -7.97
C PHE A 118 -3.30 11.68 -6.84
N VAL A 119 -2.30 12.56 -6.86
CA VAL A 119 -2.16 13.68 -5.91
C VAL A 119 -3.36 14.62 -5.99
N LEU A 120 -3.82 14.94 -7.20
CA LEU A 120 -4.99 15.80 -7.44
C LEU A 120 -6.34 15.15 -7.07
N GLY A 121 -6.37 13.90 -6.62
CA GLY A 121 -7.56 13.27 -6.05
C GLY A 121 -8.17 12.14 -6.89
N ALA A 122 -7.61 11.79 -8.05
CA ALA A 122 -8.06 10.64 -8.86
C ALA A 122 -7.61 9.27 -8.28
N ARG A 123 -7.74 9.10 -6.96
CA ARG A 123 -7.17 7.97 -6.19
C ARG A 123 -7.85 6.62 -6.42
N LYS A 124 -9.12 6.62 -6.88
CA LYS A 124 -9.84 5.39 -7.25
C LYS A 124 -9.49 4.91 -8.67
N ARG A 125 -9.05 5.83 -9.54
CA ARG A 125 -8.69 5.53 -10.94
C ARG A 125 -7.35 4.82 -11.03
N HIS A 126 -6.42 5.18 -10.14
CA HIS A 126 -5.04 4.71 -10.16
C HIS A 126 -4.78 3.72 -9.03
N VAL A 127 -3.96 2.71 -9.32
CA VAL A 127 -3.52 1.74 -8.30
C VAL A 127 -2.70 2.47 -7.25
N HIS A 128 -2.86 2.08 -5.98
CA HIS A 128 -2.14 2.70 -4.88
C HIS A 128 -0.61 2.60 -5.09
N PRO A 129 0.15 3.70 -4.94
CA PRO A 129 1.59 3.73 -5.26
C PRO A 129 2.41 2.72 -4.47
N LEU A 130 2.08 2.51 -3.19
CA LEU A 130 2.78 1.50 -2.37
C LEU A 130 2.52 0.07 -2.86
N THR A 131 1.33 -0.22 -3.39
CA THR A 131 1.03 -1.56 -3.93
C THR A 131 1.90 -1.83 -5.14
N LEU A 132 1.98 -0.88 -6.08
CA LEU A 132 2.86 -1.00 -7.25
C LEU A 132 4.33 -1.16 -6.84
N LEU A 133 4.81 -0.34 -5.91
CA LEU A 133 6.19 -0.40 -5.43
C LEU A 133 6.51 -1.76 -4.81
N LEU A 134 5.68 -2.25 -3.89
CA LEU A 134 5.90 -3.54 -3.22
C LEU A 134 5.86 -4.70 -4.22
N THR A 135 4.92 -4.67 -5.18
CA THR A 135 4.86 -5.66 -6.26
C THR A 135 6.13 -5.64 -7.11
N ALA A 136 6.64 -4.45 -7.49
CA ALA A 136 7.88 -4.33 -8.26
C ALA A 136 9.11 -4.79 -7.47
N ILE A 137 9.21 -4.47 -6.18
CA ILE A 137 10.29 -4.96 -5.31
C ILE A 137 10.24 -6.50 -5.24
N GLY A 138 9.07 -7.08 -5.01
CA GLY A 138 8.91 -8.54 -4.97
C GLY A 138 9.33 -9.21 -6.28
N LEU A 139 8.90 -8.66 -7.42
CA LEU A 139 9.31 -9.14 -8.74
C LEU A 139 10.83 -9.01 -8.96
N MET A 140 11.40 -7.87 -8.61
CA MET A 140 12.84 -7.63 -8.74
C MET A 140 13.66 -8.57 -7.88
N LEU A 141 13.24 -8.82 -6.63
CA LEU A 141 13.88 -9.80 -5.74
C LEU A 141 13.79 -11.22 -6.32
N LEU A 142 12.65 -11.59 -6.89
CA LEU A 142 12.48 -12.88 -7.55
C LEU A 142 13.43 -13.02 -8.75
N VAL A 143 13.57 -11.99 -9.58
CA VAL A 143 14.53 -12.00 -10.70
C VAL A 143 15.97 -12.03 -10.20
N ALA A 144 16.31 -11.21 -9.21
CA ALA A 144 17.65 -11.11 -8.66
C ALA A 144 18.13 -12.42 -8.01
N THR A 145 17.26 -13.11 -7.25
CA THR A 145 17.58 -14.40 -6.64
C THR A 145 17.86 -15.49 -7.67
N GLN A 146 17.23 -15.43 -8.85
CA GLN A 146 17.45 -16.38 -9.94
C GLN A 146 18.68 -16.05 -10.80
N SER A 147 19.17 -14.81 -10.75
CA SER A 147 20.19 -14.28 -11.69
C SER A 147 21.64 -14.76 -11.47
N ARG A 148 21.95 -15.61 -10.48
CA ARG A 148 23.32 -16.03 -10.08
C ARG A 148 24.34 -14.89 -9.96
N TYR A 149 23.88 -13.65 -9.90
CA TYR A 149 24.68 -12.43 -10.08
C TYR A 149 25.65 -12.15 -8.92
N LEU A 150 25.44 -12.84 -7.79
CA LEU A 150 26.19 -12.70 -6.54
C LEU A 150 26.73 -14.06 -6.04
N ASP A 151 26.86 -15.07 -6.89
CA ASP A 151 27.37 -16.38 -6.46
C ASP A 151 28.90 -16.35 -6.36
N THR A 152 29.44 -16.78 -5.22
CA THR A 152 30.88 -16.90 -4.96
C THR A 152 31.25 -18.37 -4.72
N ARG A 153 32.48 -18.77 -5.07
CA ARG A 153 32.96 -20.17 -4.93
C ARG A 153 33.52 -20.52 -3.54
N ASP A 154 33.77 -19.54 -2.69
CA ASP A 154 34.45 -19.74 -1.40
C ASP A 154 33.49 -19.75 -0.20
N ALA A 155 33.64 -20.72 0.70
CA ALA A 155 32.71 -20.95 1.82
C ALA A 155 32.62 -19.81 2.85
N GLN A 156 33.74 -19.13 3.17
CA GLN A 156 33.71 -17.96 4.06
C GLN A 156 33.07 -16.74 3.40
N LEU A 157 33.29 -16.56 2.09
CA LEU A 157 32.61 -15.53 1.29
C LEU A 157 31.11 -15.82 1.22
N THR A 158 30.67 -17.09 1.24
CA THR A 158 29.24 -17.44 1.23
C THR A 158 28.48 -16.86 2.42
N LYS A 159 29.00 -16.97 3.65
CA LYS A 159 28.34 -16.41 4.85
C LYS A 159 28.32 -14.88 4.84
N ALA A 160 29.42 -14.26 4.42
CA ALA A 160 29.48 -12.81 4.25
C ALA A 160 28.51 -12.32 3.15
N MET A 161 28.43 -13.03 2.03
CA MET A 161 27.51 -12.73 0.92
C MET A 161 26.05 -12.95 1.29
N GLU A 162 25.74 -13.93 2.13
CA GLU A 162 24.39 -14.14 2.65
C GLU A 162 23.92 -12.95 3.50
N LEU A 163 24.77 -12.47 4.42
CA LEU A 163 24.50 -11.26 5.20
C LEU A 163 24.38 -10.02 4.32
N VAL A 164 25.27 -9.85 3.35
CA VAL A 164 25.20 -8.75 2.36
C VAL A 164 23.90 -8.80 1.56
N ARG A 165 23.42 -9.99 1.16
CA ARG A 165 22.12 -10.15 0.48
C ARG A 165 20.96 -9.79 1.41
N ALA A 166 21.00 -10.21 2.67
CA ALA A 166 19.96 -9.92 3.66
C ALA A 166 19.81 -8.41 3.91
N TYR A 167 20.94 -7.69 4.05
CA TYR A 167 20.92 -6.24 4.22
C TYR A 167 20.69 -5.51 2.89
N GLY A 168 21.20 -6.02 1.76
CA GLY A 168 21.09 -5.41 0.44
C GLY A 168 19.65 -5.12 -0.01
N ASN A 169 18.67 -5.87 0.49
CA ASN A 169 17.24 -5.65 0.21
C ASN A 169 16.72 -4.29 0.68
N TRP A 170 17.38 -3.60 1.61
CA TRP A 170 16.96 -2.26 2.05
C TRP A 170 17.45 -1.14 1.13
N SER A 171 18.35 -1.44 0.19
CA SER A 171 18.89 -0.46 -0.75
C SER A 171 17.83 0.11 -1.70
N PHE A 172 16.73 -0.61 -1.95
CA PHE A 172 15.63 -0.14 -2.80
C PHE A 172 15.03 1.17 -2.25
N SER A 173 14.89 1.31 -0.93
CA SER A 173 14.31 2.52 -0.33
C SER A 173 15.19 3.77 -0.51
N LEU A 174 16.50 3.61 -0.73
CA LEU A 174 17.43 4.75 -0.90
C LEU A 174 17.15 5.54 -2.18
N GLY A 175 16.63 4.88 -3.22
CA GLY A 175 16.26 5.55 -4.46
C GLY A 175 15.14 6.57 -4.26
N ILE A 176 14.16 6.25 -3.41
CA ILE A 176 13.05 7.16 -3.07
C ILE A 176 13.58 8.40 -2.36
N VAL A 177 14.51 8.22 -1.41
CA VAL A 177 15.15 9.33 -0.69
C VAL A 177 15.94 10.23 -1.63
N ALA A 178 16.68 9.64 -2.58
CA ALA A 178 17.43 10.40 -3.59
C ALA A 178 16.50 11.22 -4.51
N ILE A 179 15.37 10.64 -4.94
CA ILE A 179 14.37 11.34 -5.76
C ILE A 179 13.71 12.48 -4.96
N LEU A 180 13.38 12.23 -3.69
CA LEU A 180 12.79 13.25 -2.82
C LEU A 180 13.77 14.40 -2.63
N ALA A 181 15.04 14.12 -2.32
CA ALA A 181 16.08 15.14 -2.20
C ALA A 181 16.22 15.96 -3.48
N ALA A 182 16.34 15.30 -4.64
CA ALA A 182 16.49 15.98 -5.93
C ALA A 182 15.31 16.90 -6.26
N THR A 183 14.08 16.40 -6.11
CA THR A 183 12.88 17.19 -6.42
C THR A 183 12.67 18.34 -5.42
N GLN A 184 12.99 18.14 -4.14
CA GLN A 184 12.89 19.18 -3.12
C GLN A 184 13.94 20.28 -3.28
N SER A 185 15.18 19.92 -3.65
CA SER A 185 16.25 20.89 -3.84
C SER A 185 16.07 21.75 -5.09
N VAL A 186 15.55 21.18 -6.19
CA VAL A 186 15.55 21.83 -7.51
C VAL A 186 14.17 22.30 -7.96
N LEU A 187 13.13 21.50 -7.71
CA LEU A 187 11.80 21.68 -8.30
C LEU A 187 10.74 22.18 -7.32
N ARG A 188 11.05 22.29 -6.02
CA ARG A 188 10.13 22.87 -5.02
C ARG A 188 9.83 24.35 -5.28
N TRP A 189 10.78 25.09 -5.86
CA TRP A 189 10.65 26.53 -6.02
C TRP A 189 9.48 26.92 -6.93
N ARG A 190 8.49 27.62 -6.35
CA ARG A 190 7.24 28.09 -7.01
C ARG A 190 6.26 26.99 -7.45
N GLN A 191 6.38 25.79 -6.91
CA GLN A 191 5.38 24.73 -7.11
C GLN A 191 4.46 24.64 -5.90
N PRO A 192 3.15 24.37 -6.08
CA PRO A 192 2.17 24.33 -4.98
C PRO A 192 2.24 23.01 -4.19
N PHE A 193 3.14 22.09 -4.54
CA PHE A 193 3.14 20.74 -3.99
C PHE A 193 3.90 20.63 -2.67
N ASN A 194 3.37 19.83 -1.74
CA ASN A 194 4.00 19.56 -0.45
C ASN A 194 4.98 18.36 -0.52
N ILE A 195 5.74 18.13 0.56
CA ILE A 195 6.74 17.05 0.63
C ILE A 195 6.10 15.67 0.42
N THR A 196 4.90 15.44 0.94
CA THR A 196 4.17 14.17 0.80
C THR A 196 3.78 13.92 -0.66
N GLU A 197 3.44 14.94 -1.41
CA GLU A 197 3.10 14.83 -2.84
C GLU A 197 4.35 14.55 -3.69
N HIS A 198 5.49 15.16 -3.33
CA HIS A 198 6.77 14.79 -3.90
C HIS A 198 7.18 13.35 -3.52
N LEU A 199 6.83 12.87 -2.33
CA LEU A 199 7.03 11.48 -1.93
C LEU A 199 6.19 10.54 -2.80
N VAL A 200 4.93 10.86 -3.08
CA VAL A 200 4.09 10.09 -4.01
C VAL A 200 4.73 10.03 -5.40
N LEU A 201 5.20 11.16 -5.94
CA LEU A 201 5.97 11.20 -7.20
C LEU A 201 7.22 10.32 -7.12
N GLY A 202 7.95 10.38 -6.00
CA GLY A 202 9.13 9.56 -5.75
C GLY A 202 8.83 8.07 -5.79
N VAL A 203 7.73 7.63 -5.18
CA VAL A 203 7.31 6.23 -5.18
C VAL A 203 6.98 5.73 -6.59
N TYR A 204 6.20 6.50 -7.38
CA TYR A 204 5.90 6.13 -8.77
C TYR A 204 7.15 6.10 -9.67
N THR A 205 8.04 7.08 -9.50
CA THR A 205 9.31 7.15 -10.25
C THR A 205 10.21 5.99 -9.88
N HIS A 206 10.33 5.67 -8.60
CA HIS A 206 11.16 4.58 -8.13
C HIS A 206 10.62 3.21 -8.56
N PHE A 207 9.30 3.03 -8.57
CA PHE A 207 8.67 1.86 -9.17
C PHE A 207 9.15 1.62 -10.62
N LEU A 208 9.20 2.67 -11.45
CA LEU A 208 9.71 2.55 -12.82
C LEU A 208 11.19 2.18 -12.88
N ILE A 209 12.01 2.76 -12.00
CA ILE A 209 13.44 2.44 -11.89
C ILE A 209 13.64 0.96 -11.54
N ILE A 210 12.82 0.43 -10.62
CA ILE A 210 12.84 -1.00 -10.27
C ILE A 210 12.43 -1.84 -11.47
N CYS A 211 11.37 -1.48 -12.19
CA CYS A 211 10.96 -2.19 -13.40
C CYS A 211 12.07 -2.20 -14.46
N ALA A 212 12.72 -1.06 -14.72
CA ALA A 212 13.83 -0.96 -15.65
C ALA A 212 15.02 -1.83 -15.20
N SER A 213 15.33 -1.83 -13.90
CA SER A 213 16.37 -2.70 -13.31
C SER A 213 16.03 -4.19 -13.43
N ALA A 214 14.77 -4.56 -13.22
CA ALA A 214 14.31 -5.95 -13.36
C ALA A 214 14.40 -6.41 -14.82
N LEU A 215 13.99 -5.57 -15.77
CA LEU A 215 14.14 -5.83 -17.20
C LEU A 215 15.61 -5.98 -17.59
N ASN A 216 16.48 -5.13 -17.03
CA ASN A 216 17.92 -5.19 -17.26
C ASN A 216 18.53 -6.54 -16.84
N LEU A 217 17.99 -7.17 -15.78
CA LEU A 217 18.46 -8.47 -15.32
C LEU A 217 17.96 -9.66 -16.16
N LEU A 218 16.92 -9.52 -16.99
CA LEU A 218 16.35 -10.65 -17.74
C LEU A 218 17.37 -11.42 -18.62
N PRO A 219 18.31 -10.76 -19.34
CA PRO A 219 19.32 -11.47 -20.12
C PRO A 219 20.19 -12.42 -19.28
N THR A 220 20.45 -12.08 -18.01
CA THR A 220 21.26 -12.93 -17.10
C THR A 220 20.57 -14.25 -16.72
N LEU A 221 19.24 -14.33 -16.87
CA LEU A 221 18.50 -15.56 -16.63
C LEU A 221 18.70 -16.58 -17.76
N ILE A 222 18.86 -16.09 -18.99
CA ILE A 222 19.02 -16.88 -20.22
C ILE A 222 20.50 -17.23 -20.41
N TRP A 223 21.39 -16.24 -20.34
CA TRP A 223 22.83 -16.39 -20.52
C TRP A 223 23.53 -16.36 -19.16
N ARG A 224 23.89 -17.54 -18.66
CA ARG A 224 24.51 -17.74 -17.33
C ARG A 224 26.03 -17.93 -17.38
N ASP A 225 26.65 -17.62 -18.51
CA ASP A 225 28.10 -17.70 -18.67
C ASP A 225 28.81 -16.64 -17.80
N ALA A 226 29.94 -17.02 -17.18
CA ALA A 226 30.64 -16.14 -16.25
C ALA A 226 31.22 -14.88 -16.92
N ALA A 227 31.70 -14.99 -18.16
CA ALA A 227 32.22 -13.84 -18.91
C ALA A 227 31.07 -12.90 -19.31
N PHE A 228 29.93 -13.47 -19.73
CA PHE A 228 28.73 -12.66 -20.01
C PHE A 228 28.24 -11.92 -18.76
N LEU A 229 28.14 -12.59 -17.61
CA LEU A 229 27.69 -11.97 -16.37
C LEU A 229 28.63 -10.83 -15.93
N ALA A 230 29.94 -11.02 -16.03
CA ALA A 230 30.92 -9.99 -15.70
C ALA A 230 30.83 -8.79 -16.65
N ALA A 231 30.72 -9.03 -17.97
CA ALA A 231 30.56 -7.98 -18.96
C ALA A 231 29.25 -7.22 -18.76
N HIS A 232 28.14 -7.92 -18.60
CA HIS A 232 26.82 -7.32 -18.35
C HIS A 232 26.81 -6.46 -17.08
N LYS A 233 27.48 -6.93 -16.01
CA LYS A 233 27.65 -6.17 -14.76
C LYS A 233 28.44 -4.88 -14.96
N ALA A 234 29.56 -4.95 -15.66
CA ALA A 234 30.38 -3.78 -15.96
C ALA A 234 29.61 -2.77 -16.81
N SER A 235 28.92 -3.22 -17.87
CA SER A 235 28.13 -2.35 -18.74
C SER A 235 26.94 -1.72 -18.02
N SER A 236 26.19 -2.51 -17.24
CA SER A 236 24.99 -2.06 -16.51
C SER A 236 25.30 -0.90 -15.57
N ALA A 237 26.48 -0.89 -14.94
CA ALA A 237 26.89 0.17 -14.04
C ALA A 237 26.96 1.56 -14.70
N TRP A 238 27.16 1.64 -16.02
CA TRP A 238 27.30 2.92 -16.73
C TRP A 238 25.98 3.42 -17.32
N TYR A 239 25.25 2.59 -18.05
CA TYR A 239 24.04 3.05 -18.74
C TYR A 239 22.83 3.13 -17.82
N MET A 240 22.74 2.31 -16.76
CA MET A 240 21.56 2.31 -15.88
C MET A 240 21.42 3.63 -15.13
N ASP A 241 22.52 4.26 -14.71
CA ASP A 241 22.48 5.59 -14.09
C ASP A 241 21.85 6.63 -15.05
N GLY A 242 22.18 6.55 -16.35
CA GLY A 242 21.58 7.37 -17.39
C GLY A 242 20.10 7.08 -17.61
N VAL A 243 19.71 5.80 -17.61
CA VAL A 243 18.30 5.38 -17.73
C VAL A 243 17.48 5.88 -16.55
N GLU A 244 17.95 5.72 -15.32
CA GLU A 244 17.26 6.20 -14.13
C GLU A 244 17.11 7.72 -14.11
N ALA A 245 18.19 8.44 -14.47
CA ALA A 245 18.18 9.89 -14.60
C ALA A 245 17.14 10.35 -15.65
N LEU A 246 17.08 9.67 -16.81
CA LEU A 246 16.11 9.95 -17.85
C LEU A 246 14.67 9.70 -17.38
N LEU A 247 14.43 8.58 -16.69
CA LEU A 247 13.11 8.26 -16.14
C LEU A 247 12.66 9.34 -15.14
N LEU A 248 13.56 9.79 -14.26
CA LEU A 248 13.28 10.90 -13.35
C LEU A 248 12.96 12.21 -14.11
N MET A 249 13.73 12.53 -15.15
CA MET A 249 13.46 13.73 -15.95
C MET A 249 12.07 13.68 -16.60
N ILE A 250 11.69 12.55 -17.18
CA ILE A 250 10.38 12.34 -17.80
C ILE A 250 9.26 12.44 -16.76
N THR A 251 9.41 11.79 -15.59
CA THR A 251 8.38 11.84 -14.55
C THR A 251 8.21 13.24 -13.98
N CYS A 252 9.31 13.94 -13.70
CA CYS A 252 9.27 15.34 -13.25
C CYS A 252 8.66 16.26 -14.30
N GLN A 253 9.02 16.10 -15.57
CA GLN A 253 8.45 16.90 -16.65
C GLN A 253 6.93 16.73 -16.73
N GLN A 254 6.43 15.50 -16.69
CA GLN A 254 5.00 15.20 -16.72
C GLN A 254 4.26 15.67 -15.45
N PHE A 255 4.87 15.49 -14.27
CA PHE A 255 4.22 15.83 -12.99
C PHE A 255 4.09 17.34 -12.78
N PHE A 256 5.14 18.11 -13.08
CA PHE A 256 5.16 19.56 -12.92
C PHE A 256 4.70 20.31 -14.18
N LEU A 257 4.29 19.59 -15.23
CA LEU A 257 3.87 20.16 -16.51
C LEU A 257 4.90 21.14 -17.10
N LEU A 258 6.18 20.78 -17.00
CA LEU A 258 7.27 21.64 -17.41
C LEU A 258 7.44 21.62 -18.94
N GLU A 259 7.44 22.80 -19.54
CA GLU A 259 7.84 22.96 -20.93
C GLU A 259 9.33 22.67 -21.09
N TRP A 260 9.67 21.61 -21.84
CA TRP A 260 11.06 21.16 -22.03
C TRP A 260 11.98 22.30 -22.51
N ARG A 261 11.52 23.11 -23.46
CA ARG A 261 12.30 24.22 -24.05
C ARG A 261 12.76 25.27 -23.02
N LYS A 262 11.92 25.55 -22.00
CA LYS A 262 12.19 26.60 -21.01
C LYS A 262 12.90 26.07 -19.76
N HIS A 263 12.65 24.80 -19.41
CA HIS A 263 13.04 24.25 -18.11
C HIS A 263 13.96 23.03 -18.17
N TRP A 264 14.53 22.69 -19.35
CA TRP A 264 15.45 21.56 -19.51
C TRP A 264 16.61 21.59 -18.49
N TRP A 265 17.18 22.78 -18.21
CA TRP A 265 18.30 22.91 -17.27
C TRP A 265 17.92 22.54 -15.83
N ARG A 266 16.67 22.79 -15.42
CA ARG A 266 16.16 22.38 -14.10
C ARG A 266 15.97 20.87 -14.03
N LEU A 267 15.49 20.25 -15.12
CA LEU A 267 15.34 18.80 -15.20
C LEU A 267 16.72 18.11 -15.17
N VAL A 268 17.68 18.64 -15.92
CA VAL A 268 19.08 18.14 -15.92
C VAL A 268 19.72 18.35 -14.55
N LEU A 269 19.51 19.50 -13.91
CA LEU A 269 20.02 19.76 -12.56
C LEU A 269 19.39 18.80 -11.54
N ALA A 270 18.09 18.55 -11.60
CA ALA A 270 17.41 17.59 -10.75
C ALA A 270 17.96 16.16 -10.95
N ALA A 271 18.19 15.76 -12.21
CA ALA A 271 18.82 14.48 -12.54
C ALA A 271 20.26 14.38 -12.01
N ALA A 272 21.06 15.43 -12.14
CA ALA A 272 22.41 15.47 -11.60
C ALA A 272 22.41 15.36 -10.06
N VAL A 273 21.55 16.11 -9.37
CA VAL A 273 21.39 16.01 -7.91
C VAL A 273 20.94 14.61 -7.52
N PHE A 274 19.99 14.00 -8.25
CA PHE A 274 19.56 12.64 -8.01
C PHE A 274 20.71 11.63 -8.10
N VAL A 275 21.49 11.66 -9.18
CA VAL A 275 22.63 10.74 -9.36
C VAL A 275 23.65 10.94 -8.23
N ILE A 276 24.02 12.19 -7.91
CA ILE A 276 24.98 12.51 -6.84
C ILE A 276 24.50 11.96 -5.49
N VAL A 277 23.25 12.27 -5.11
CA VAL A 277 22.67 11.85 -3.83
C VAL A 277 22.52 10.34 -3.77
N LYS A 278 22.04 9.70 -4.85
CA LYS A 278 21.90 8.24 -4.94
C LYS A 278 23.26 7.56 -4.76
N THR A 279 24.28 7.99 -5.49
CA THR A 279 25.63 7.41 -5.39
C THR A 279 26.22 7.62 -4.00
N ALA A 280 26.04 8.81 -3.40
CA ALA A 280 26.48 9.06 -2.03
C ALA A 280 25.80 8.14 -1.02
N LEU A 281 24.46 8.02 -1.08
CA LEU A 281 23.67 7.14 -0.21
C LEU A 281 24.08 5.68 -0.37
N LEU A 282 24.23 5.18 -1.60
CA LEU A 282 24.65 3.81 -1.87
C LEU A 282 26.07 3.52 -1.35
N ARG A 283 27.00 4.46 -1.51
CA ARG A 283 28.37 4.32 -0.98
C ARG A 283 28.39 4.30 0.55
N LEU A 284 27.69 5.22 1.19
CA LEU A 284 27.58 5.26 2.66
C LEU A 284 26.95 3.96 3.18
N TYR A 285 25.89 3.50 2.51
CA TYR A 285 25.20 2.27 2.84
C TYR A 285 26.09 1.03 2.67
N ALA A 286 26.85 0.94 1.57
CA ALA A 286 27.80 -0.14 1.33
C ALA A 286 28.90 -0.20 2.40
N VAL A 287 29.47 0.96 2.78
CA VAL A 287 30.46 1.04 3.86
C VAL A 287 29.86 0.60 5.20
N ALA A 288 28.62 1.01 5.50
CA ALA A 288 27.92 0.60 6.71
C ALA A 288 27.68 -0.92 6.75
N ILE A 289 27.22 -1.53 5.64
CA ILE A 289 27.04 -2.98 5.56
C ILE A 289 28.36 -3.70 5.77
N VAL A 290 29.43 -3.30 5.07
CA VAL A 290 30.73 -3.98 5.20
C VAL A 290 31.23 -3.95 6.64
N LYS A 291 31.14 -2.79 7.30
CA LYS A 291 31.51 -2.67 8.73
C LYS A 291 30.66 -3.57 9.63
N LEU A 292 29.35 -3.61 9.40
CA LEU A 292 28.43 -4.45 10.17
C LEU A 292 28.72 -5.95 9.97
N VAL A 293 28.97 -6.37 8.73
CA VAL A 293 29.31 -7.77 8.40
C VAL A 293 30.65 -8.16 9.03
N LEU A 294 31.68 -7.31 8.94
CA LEU A 294 32.97 -7.56 9.59
C LEU A 294 32.82 -7.67 11.12
N ALA A 295 31.99 -6.83 11.73
CA ALA A 295 31.72 -6.89 13.17
C ALA A 295 30.94 -8.15 13.60
N GLN A 296 30.19 -8.79 12.70
CA GLN A 296 29.49 -10.07 12.98
C GLN A 296 30.36 -11.31 12.71
N LEU A 297 31.46 -11.15 11.96
CA LEU A 297 32.39 -12.23 11.63
C LEU A 297 33.59 -12.28 12.58
N ALA A 298 33.91 -11.16 13.25
CA ALA A 298 34.89 -11.07 14.33
C ALA A 298 34.36 -11.67 15.63
#